data_AF-A0A0M0W754-F1
#
_entry.id   AF-A0A0M0W754-F1
#
_cell.length_a   1.000
_cell.length_b   1.000
_cell.length_c   1.000
_cell.angle_alpha   90.00
_cell.angle_beta   90.00
_cell.angle_gamma   90.00
#
_symmetry.space_group_name_H-M   'P 1'
#
loop_
_entity.id
_entity.type
_entity.pdbx_description
1 polymer ?
#
loop_
_entity_poly.entity_id
_entity_poly.type
_entity_poly.pdbx_seq_one_letter_code
_entity_poly.pdbx_strand_id
1 'polypeptide(L)'
;MIEKDYEMIVKIFEEYRSSYNVLHHQVEDVENETIIWSNSYLEIYPYQYELDQLPKPKIYKKEPKSKEGIIVNKLKNNELYFSYNAENKGWGSSFIINETEKKICS
;
A
#
# COMPACT_ATOMS: atom_id res chain seq x y z
N MET A 1 -7.52 -41.33 -21.96
CA MET A 1 -6.88 -40.07 -22.41
C MET A 1 -7.70 -38.89 -21.91
N ILE A 2 -9.00 -38.83 -22.24
CA ILE A 2 -9.95 -37.79 -21.79
C ILE A 2 -9.97 -37.57 -20.26
N GLU A 3 -9.91 -38.64 -19.46
CA GLU A 3 -9.91 -38.53 -17.98
C GLU A 3 -8.68 -37.78 -17.42
N LYS A 4 -7.50 -38.02 -17.98
CA LYS A 4 -6.26 -37.34 -17.55
C LYS A 4 -6.28 -35.86 -17.93
N ASP A 5 -6.83 -35.55 -19.10
CA ASP A 5 -6.96 -34.17 -19.56
C ASP A 5 -7.98 -33.41 -18.69
N TYR A 6 -9.08 -34.07 -18.30
CA TYR A 6 -10.07 -33.53 -17.37
C TYR A 6 -9.48 -33.24 -15.99
N GLU A 7 -8.76 -34.20 -15.40
CA GLU A 7 -8.09 -34.01 -14.09
C GLU A 7 -7.09 -32.86 -14.11
N MET A 8 -6.33 -32.71 -15.21
CA MET A 8 -5.38 -31.62 -15.38
C MET A 8 -6.09 -30.25 -15.45
N ILE A 9 -7.18 -30.15 -16.20
CA ILE A 9 -7.97 -28.91 -16.31
C ILE A 9 -8.56 -28.52 -14.96
N VAL A 10 -9.12 -29.48 -14.21
CA VAL A 10 -9.69 -29.24 -12.88
C VAL A 10 -8.60 -28.76 -11.92
N LYS A 11 -7.42 -29.37 -11.94
CA LYS A 11 -6.30 -28.96 -11.09
C LYS A 11 -5.86 -27.53 -11.38
N ILE A 12 -5.72 -27.17 -12.65
CA ILE A 12 -5.37 -25.81 -13.07
C ILE A 12 -6.44 -24.81 -12.58
N PHE A 13 -7.72 -25.13 -12.76
CA PHE A 13 -8.81 -24.27 -12.31
C PHE A 13 -8.78 -24.04 -10.79
N GLU A 14 -8.60 -25.09 -10.00
CA GLU A 14 -8.52 -24.96 -8.54
C GLU A 14 -7.29 -24.17 -8.07
N GLU A 15 -6.13 -24.33 -8.73
CA GLU A 15 -4.93 -23.52 -8.45
C GLU A 15 -5.16 -22.02 -8.72
N TYR A 16 -5.77 -21.68 -9.87
CA TYR A 16 -6.11 -20.29 -10.19
C TYR A 16 -7.20 -19.74 -9.26
N ARG A 17 -8.20 -20.54 -8.90
CA ARG A 17 -9.26 -20.15 -7.96
C ARG A 17 -8.70 -19.85 -6.58
N SER A 18 -7.81 -20.71 -6.08
CA SER A 18 -7.12 -20.47 -4.80
C SER A 18 -6.29 -19.18 -4.85
N SER A 19 -5.54 -18.97 -5.93
CA SER A 19 -4.74 -17.76 -6.12
C SER A 19 -5.61 -16.49 -6.18
N TYR A 20 -6.75 -16.56 -6.88
CA TYR A 20 -7.73 -15.48 -6.92
C TYR A 20 -8.28 -15.16 -5.54
N ASN A 21 -8.66 -16.17 -4.75
CA ASN A 21 -9.18 -15.95 -3.40
C ASN A 21 -8.13 -15.27 -2.51
N VAL A 22 -6.86 -15.67 -2.58
CA VAL A 22 -5.78 -15.02 -1.83
C VAL A 22 -5.63 -13.56 -2.25
N LEU A 23 -5.61 -13.28 -3.56
CA LEU A 23 -5.53 -11.91 -4.08
C LEU A 23 -6.77 -11.08 -3.71
N HIS A 24 -7.96 -11.67 -3.72
CA HIS A 24 -9.20 -11.03 -3.32
C HIS A 24 -9.15 -10.60 -1.85
N HIS A 25 -8.70 -11.49 -0.95
CA HIS A 25 -8.54 -11.15 0.47
C HIS A 25 -7.49 -10.05 0.67
N GLN A 26 -6.39 -10.06 -0.11
CA GLN A 26 -5.41 -8.97 -0.07
C GLN A 26 -6.00 -7.63 -0.53
N VAL A 27 -6.92 -7.64 -1.51
CA VAL A 27 -7.62 -6.45 -1.99
C VAL A 27 -8.71 -5.99 -1.01
N GLU A 28 -9.45 -6.89 -0.38
CA GLU A 28 -10.41 -6.51 0.68
C GLU A 28 -9.69 -5.92 1.90
N ASP A 29 -8.48 -6.38 2.21
CA ASP A 29 -7.67 -5.82 3.30
C ASP A 29 -7.14 -4.39 3.01
N VAL A 30 -7.20 -3.94 1.75
CA VAL A 30 -6.98 -2.53 1.33
C VAL A 30 -8.16 -1.64 1.77
N GLU A 31 -9.35 -2.20 2.04
CA GLU A 31 -10.50 -1.40 2.49
C GLU A 31 -10.36 -0.93 3.95
N ASN A 32 -9.50 -1.57 4.76
CA ASN A 32 -9.22 -1.19 6.15
C ASN A 32 -8.18 -0.08 6.31
N GLU A 33 -7.89 0.65 5.23
CA GLU A 33 -6.86 1.67 5.21
C GLU A 33 -7.29 2.97 5.88
N THR A 34 -6.46 3.46 6.78
CA THR A 34 -6.63 4.80 7.33
C THR A 34 -5.96 5.82 6.42
N ILE A 35 -6.74 6.80 5.94
CA ILE A 35 -6.24 7.88 5.09
C ILE A 35 -5.89 9.10 5.94
N ILE A 36 -4.63 9.53 5.86
CA ILE A 36 -4.12 10.75 6.50
C ILE A 36 -3.68 11.75 5.42
N TRP A 37 -4.18 12.98 5.52
CA TRP A 37 -3.80 14.06 4.63
C TRP A 37 -2.72 14.91 5.29
N SER A 38 -1.73 15.32 4.51
CA SER A 38 -0.62 16.14 5.01
C SER A 38 -0.09 17.07 3.93
N ASN A 39 0.75 18.04 4.29
CA ASN A 39 1.45 18.89 3.31
C ASN A 39 2.89 18.44 3.01
N SER A 40 3.27 17.25 3.47
CA SER A 40 4.59 16.66 3.28
C SER A 40 4.49 15.14 3.43
N TYR A 41 5.42 14.38 2.83
CA TYR A 41 5.49 12.94 3.08
C TYR A 41 5.78 12.67 4.56
N LEU A 42 5.00 11.80 5.18
CA LEU A 42 5.23 11.37 6.56
C LEU A 42 6.33 10.29 6.51
N GLU A 43 7.49 10.63 7.06
CA GLU A 43 8.71 9.82 7.30
C GLU A 43 8.80 8.41 6.66
N ILE A 44 9.69 8.28 5.68
CA ILE A 44 10.18 6.99 5.14
C ILE A 44 11.56 6.63 5.75
N TYR A 45 12.24 7.55 6.44
CA TYR A 45 13.64 7.36 6.83
C TYR A 45 13.97 7.81 8.27
N PRO A 46 14.82 7.06 9.00
CA PRO A 46 15.21 7.34 10.39
C PRO A 46 16.32 8.40 10.56
N TYR A 47 16.67 9.17 9.53
CA TYR A 47 17.65 10.26 9.63
C TYR A 47 16.94 11.58 9.98
N GLN A 48 16.57 11.70 11.26
CA GLN A 48 15.74 12.79 11.78
C GLN A 48 16.45 14.16 11.82
N TYR A 49 17.79 14.20 11.84
CA TYR A 49 18.52 15.45 12.08
C TYR A 49 18.41 16.46 10.92
N GLU A 50 18.47 16.02 9.67
CA GLU A 50 18.28 16.91 8.52
C GLU A 50 16.81 17.33 8.35
N LEU A 51 15.87 16.46 8.75
CA LEU A 51 14.43 16.72 8.69
C LEU A 51 13.94 17.64 9.80
N ASP A 52 14.61 17.67 10.95
CA ASP A 52 14.29 18.57 12.07
C ASP A 52 14.45 20.07 11.71
N GLN A 53 15.20 20.37 10.64
CA GLN A 53 15.33 21.72 10.10
C GLN A 53 14.15 22.12 9.21
N LEU A 54 13.37 21.15 8.74
CA LEU A 54 12.20 21.40 7.91
C LEU A 54 10.98 21.76 8.76
N PRO A 55 10.06 22.59 8.25
CA PRO A 55 8.80 22.83 8.92
C PRO A 55 8.06 21.53 9.20
N LYS A 56 7.56 21.37 10.44
CA LYS A 56 6.81 20.18 10.84
C LYS A 56 5.63 19.93 9.88
N PRO A 57 5.38 18.66 9.49
CA PRO A 57 4.22 18.29 8.69
C PRO A 57 2.92 18.81 9.32
N LYS A 58 2.09 19.49 8.54
CA LYS A 58 0.71 19.77 8.91
C LYS A 58 -0.13 18.55 8.55
N ILE A 59 -0.72 17.93 9.56
CA ILE A 59 -1.63 16.79 9.40
C ILE A 59 -3.07 17.30 9.45
N TYR A 60 -3.88 16.92 8.46
CA TYR A 60 -5.28 17.29 8.37
C TYR A 60 -6.16 16.08 8.69
N LYS A 61 -7.08 16.24 9.65
CA LYS A 61 -8.05 15.22 10.05
C LYS A 61 -9.15 14.97 9.00
N LYS A 62 -9.33 15.90 8.07
CA LYS A 62 -10.30 15.85 6.99
C LYS A 62 -9.61 16.22 5.70
N GLU A 63 -10.20 15.77 4.59
CA GLU A 63 -9.78 16.11 3.26
C GLU A 63 -9.68 17.63 3.07
N PRO A 64 -8.49 18.18 2.75
CA PRO A 64 -8.35 19.61 2.50
C PRO A 64 -9.10 20.02 1.23
N LYS A 65 -9.65 21.24 1.24
CA LYS A 65 -10.39 21.83 0.10
C LYS A 65 -9.48 22.07 -1.11
N SER A 66 -8.26 22.56 -0.88
CA SER A 66 -7.22 22.64 -1.91
C SER A 66 -6.40 21.37 -1.90
N LYS A 67 -6.06 20.87 -3.09
CA LYS A 67 -5.16 19.72 -3.27
C LYS A 67 -3.70 20.11 -3.41
N GLU A 68 -3.44 21.40 -3.57
CA GLU A 68 -2.10 21.93 -3.81
C GLU A 68 -1.14 21.64 -2.66
N GLY A 69 -0.04 20.96 -3.00
CA GLY A 69 0.96 20.51 -2.04
C GLY A 69 0.43 19.51 -1.00
N ILE A 70 -0.74 18.90 -1.21
CA ILE A 70 -1.30 17.90 -0.29
C ILE A 70 -0.81 16.51 -0.68
N ILE A 71 -0.29 15.79 0.30
CA ILE A 71 0.06 14.38 0.22
C ILE A 71 -1.04 13.56 0.91
N VAL A 72 -1.49 12.53 0.22
CA VAL A 72 -2.36 11.48 0.75
C VAL A 72 -1.47 10.35 1.24
N ASN A 73 -1.58 10.02 2.51
CA ASN A 73 -0.88 8.91 3.14
C ASN A 73 -1.91 7.85 3.49
N LYS A 74 -1.62 6.61 3.13
CA LYS A 74 -2.45 5.47 3.45
C LYS A 74 -1.72 4.57 4.43
N LEU A 75 -2.39 4.30 5.55
CA LEU A 75 -1.86 3.52 6.64
C LEU A 75 -2.60 2.19 6.73
N LYS A 76 -1.85 1.13 6.97
CA LYS A 76 -2.35 -0.20 7.30
C LYS A 76 -1.83 -0.56 8.68
N ASN A 77 -2.70 -0.95 9.62
CA ASN A 77 -2.31 -1.22 11.00
C ASN A 77 -1.54 -0.06 11.69
N ASN A 78 -1.90 1.20 11.40
CA ASN A 78 -1.19 2.42 11.81
C ASN A 78 0.24 2.57 11.27
N GLU A 79 0.69 1.72 10.35
CA GLU A 79 1.95 1.86 9.65
C GLU A 79 1.73 2.46 8.26
N LEU A 80 2.59 3.40 7.87
CA LEU A 80 2.52 3.99 6.53
C LEU A 80 2.93 2.94 5.50
N TYR A 81 2.06 2.66 4.53
CA TYR A 81 2.38 1.71 3.45
C TYR A 81 2.48 2.40 2.08
N PHE A 82 1.76 3.50 1.87
CA PHE A 82 1.73 4.20 0.59
C PHE A 82 1.41 5.68 0.73
N SER A 83 2.10 6.53 -0.05
CA SER A 83 1.80 7.95 -0.12
C SER A 83 1.87 8.48 -1.55
N TYR A 84 1.04 9.47 -1.87
CA TYR A 84 1.02 10.12 -3.19
C TYR A 84 0.55 11.59 -3.11
N ASN A 85 0.93 12.40 -4.11
CA ASN A 85 0.45 13.77 -4.23
C ASN A 85 -1.03 13.81 -4.68
N ALA A 86 -1.86 14.54 -3.94
CA ALA A 86 -3.30 14.61 -4.15
C ALA A 86 -3.73 15.34 -5.43
N GLU A 87 -2.88 16.21 -6.00
CA GLU A 87 -3.14 16.87 -7.29
C GLU A 87 -2.97 15.91 -8.46
N ASN A 88 -1.99 15.01 -8.38
CA ASN A 88 -1.61 14.11 -9.46
C ASN A 88 -1.32 12.72 -8.89
N LYS A 89 -2.30 11.81 -9.01
CA LYS A 89 -2.29 10.43 -8.47
C LYS A 89 -1.17 9.49 -9.01
N GLY A 90 -0.11 10.00 -9.62
CA GLY A 90 1.03 9.22 -10.10
C GLY A 90 2.39 9.92 -10.03
N TRP A 91 2.46 11.16 -9.56
CA TRP A 91 3.72 11.91 -9.44
C TRP A 91 4.16 12.00 -7.97
N GLY A 92 5.38 11.55 -7.68
CA GLY A 92 5.96 11.55 -6.32
C GLY A 92 5.52 10.40 -5.41
N SER A 93 4.82 9.39 -5.94
CA SER A 93 4.35 8.27 -5.13
C SER A 93 5.51 7.53 -4.46
N SER A 94 5.36 7.28 -3.16
CA SER A 94 6.34 6.53 -2.37
C SER A 94 5.68 5.29 -1.76
N PHE A 95 6.36 4.16 -1.87
CA PHE A 95 5.92 2.87 -1.35
C PHE A 95 6.87 2.46 -0.23
N ILE A 96 6.31 2.03 0.90
CA ILE A 96 7.10 1.43 1.97
C ILE A 96 6.93 -0.09 1.85
N ILE A 97 7.98 -0.75 1.38
CA ILE A 97 8.07 -2.21 1.40
C ILE A 97 8.72 -2.56 2.75
N ASN A 98 7.93 -3.03 3.71
CA ASN A 98 8.49 -3.64 4.93
C ASN A 98 9.25 -4.91 4.53
N GLU A 99 10.59 -4.87 4.53
CA GLU A 99 11.44 -6.04 4.21
C GLU A 99 11.32 -7.18 5.25
N THR A 100 10.59 -6.98 6.34
CA THR A 100 10.41 -7.96 7.44
C THR A 100 9.64 -9.23 7.03
N GLU A 101 8.98 -9.27 5.88
CA GLU A 101 8.33 -10.49 5.36
C GLU A 101 9.22 -11.35 4.44
N LYS A 102 10.54 -11.08 4.34
CA LYS A 102 11.48 -12.07 3.79
C LYS A 102 12.09 -12.96 4.88
N LYS A 103 11.26 -13.80 5.47
CA LYS A 103 11.68 -15.16 5.85
C LYS A 103 10.96 -16.17 4.95
N ILE A 104 11.46 -16.31 3.74
CA ILE A 104 11.36 -17.61 3.06
C ILE A 104 12.59 -18.39 3.52
N CYS A 105 12.39 -19.18 4.57
CA CYS A 105 13.23 -20.34 4.78
C CYS A 105 13.00 -21.30 3.62
N SER A 106 14.04 -21.50 2.82
CA SER A 106 14.38 -22.78 2.19
C SER A 106 15.82 -22.68 1.69
#